data_AF-A0A9X0RWH5-F1
#
_entry.id   AF-A0A9X0RWH5-F1
#
_cell.length_a   1.000
_cell.length_b   1.000
_cell.length_c   1.000
_cell.angle_alpha   90.00
_cell.angle_beta   90.00
_cell.angle_gamma   90.00
#
_symmetry.space_group_name_H-M   'P 1'
#
loop_
_entity.id
_entity.type
_entity.pdbx_description
1 polymer ?
#
loop_
_entity_poly.entity_id
_entity_poly.type
_entity_poly.pdbx_seq_one_letter_code
_entity_poly.pdbx_strand_id
1 'polypeptide(L)' 'MIMADNAASLLAFALGGAGVALLPAWLVQEELRLGNLIQLLPDHHFPRQGIYALYPNTRHVPEKVRAFIDFLQSRVGSPQ' A
#
# COMPACT_ATOMS: atom_id res chain seq x y z
N MET A 1 -15.87 14.08 -11.52
CA MET A 1 -15.53 12.97 -10.61
C MET A 1 -14.57 12.07 -11.36
N ILE A 2 -13.34 11.91 -10.90
CA ILE A 2 -12.35 11.02 -11.52
C ILE A 2 -12.42 9.68 -10.80
N MET A 3 -12.41 8.59 -11.56
CA MET A 3 -12.33 7.24 -11.04
C MET A 3 -11.16 6.53 -11.68
N ALA A 4 -10.42 5.78 -10.88
CA ALA A 4 -9.39 4.87 -11.35
C ALA A 4 -9.39 3.62 -10.46
N ASP A 5 -9.02 2.49 -11.04
CA ASP A 5 -8.91 1.18 -10.41
C ASP A 5 -7.48 0.88 -9.92
N ASN A 6 -6.57 1.85 -10.04
CA ASN A 6 -5.17 1.75 -9.64
C ASN A 6 -4.74 2.96 -8.80
N ALA A 7 -4.04 2.69 -7.69
CA ALA A 7 -3.54 3.71 -6.77
C ALA A 7 -2.50 4.64 -7.42
N ALA A 8 -1.65 4.14 -8.33
CA ALA A 8 -0.66 4.99 -8.99
C ALA A 8 -1.29 6.05 -9.91
N SER A 9 -2.39 5.70 -10.58
CA SER A 9 -3.16 6.65 -11.39
C SER A 9 -3.81 7.73 -10.52
N LEU A 10 -4.39 7.35 -9.37
CA LEU A 10 -4.95 8.30 -8.41
C LEU A 10 -3.89 9.26 -7.84
N LEU A 11 -2.67 8.77 -7.57
CA LEU A 11 -1.55 9.61 -7.18
C LEU A 11 -1.21 10.66 -8.26
N ALA A 12 -1.09 10.23 -9.52
CA ALA A 12 -0.81 11.16 -10.62
C ALA A 12 -1.87 12.25 -10.75
N PHE A 13 -3.15 11.90 -10.55
CA PHE A 13 -4.23 12.90 -10.53
C PHE A 13 -4.15 13.85 -9.34
N ALA A 14 -3.82 13.34 -8.15
CA ALA A 14 -3.64 14.17 -6.95
C ALA A 14 -2.48 15.17 -7.12
N LEU A 15 -1.34 14.70 -7.63
CA LEU A 15 -0.19 15.56 -7.97
C LEU A 15 -0.51 16.58 -9.07
N GLY A 16 -1.37 16.21 -10.01
CA GLY A 16 -1.90 17.10 -11.04
C GLY A 16 -2.94 18.12 -10.55
N GLY A 17 -3.22 18.18 -9.24
CA GLY A 17 -4.17 19.13 -8.66
C GLY A 17 -5.64 18.78 -8.93
N ALA A 18 -5.95 17.54 -9.31
CA ALA A 18 -7.31 17.13 -9.63
C ALA A 18 -8.21 16.92 -8.39
N GLY A 19 -7.68 17.11 -7.18
CA GLY A 19 -8.41 17.08 -5.92
C GLY A 19 -7.74 16.25 -4.82
N VAL A 20 -8.55 15.67 -3.95
CA VAL A 20 -8.13 14.86 -2.80
C VAL A 20 -8.30 13.37 -3.12
N ALA A 21 -7.33 12.55 -2.70
CA ALA A 21 -7.36 11.10 -2.87
C ALA A 21 -6.98 10.38 -1.57
N LEU A 22 -7.62 9.23 -1.30
CA LEU A 22 -7.22 8.31 -0.24
C LEU A 22 -6.22 7.30 -0.81
N LEU A 23 -4.97 7.35 -0.35
CA LEU A 23 -3.87 6.54 -0.87
C LEU A 23 -3.09 5.85 0.26
N PRO A 24 -2.47 4.69 0.00
CA PRO A 24 -1.60 4.04 0.97
C PRO A 24 -0.38 4.90 1.33
N ALA A 25 -0.02 4.95 2.61
CA ALA A 25 1.07 5.80 3.11
C ALA A 25 2.41 5.52 2.40
N TRP A 26 2.74 4.25 2.16
CA TRP A 26 3.97 3.83 1.47
C TRP A 26 4.08 4.37 0.04
N LEU A 27 2.96 4.69 -0.61
CA LEU A 27 2.93 5.20 -1.98
C LEU A 27 3.18 6.72 -2.02
N VAL A 28 2.71 7.45 -1.00
CA VAL A 28 2.73 8.93 -0.97
C VAL A 28 3.84 9.51 -0.11
N GLN A 29 4.57 8.68 0.64
CA GLN A 29 5.55 9.12 1.63
C GLN A 29 6.59 10.09 1.04
N GLU A 30 7.10 9.81 -0.15
CA GLU A 30 8.09 10.66 -0.81
C GLU A 30 7.50 12.01 -1.25
N GLU A 31 6.31 12.00 -1.84
CA GLU A 31 5.64 13.22 -2.31
C GLU A 31 5.20 14.12 -1.14
N LEU A 32 4.81 13.53 -0.01
CA LEU A 32 4.58 14.25 1.24
C LEU A 32 5.88 14.88 1.77
N ARG A 33 6.99 14.14 1.71
CA ARG A 33 8.32 14.62 2.13
C ARG A 33 8.82 15.77 1.26
N LEU A 34 8.54 15.72 -0.04
CA LEU A 34 8.88 16.78 -1.00
C LEU A 34 7.95 17.99 -0.91
N GLY A 35 6.81 17.88 -0.21
CA GLY A 35 5.80 18.94 -0.10
C GLY A 35 4.89 19.06 -1.33
N ASN A 36 4.94 18.09 -2.25
CA ASN A 36 4.06 18.02 -3.41
C ASN A 36 2.64 17.58 -3.02
N LEU A 37 2.50 16.89 -1.89
CA LEU A 37 1.24 16.53 -1.27
C LEU A 37 1.17 17.04 0.16
N ILE A 38 -0.06 17.23 0.66
CA ILE A 38 -0.35 17.60 2.04
C ILE A 38 -1.32 16.56 2.61
N GLN A 39 -1.02 16.05 3.80
CA GLN A 39 -1.92 15.15 4.52
C GLN A 39 -3.14 15.94 5.02
N LEU A 40 -4.34 15.45 4.69
CA LEU A 40 -5.59 15.98 5.19
C LEU A 40 -6.14 15.09 6.31
N LEU A 41 -6.86 15.70 7.26
CA LEU A 41 -7.49 15.01 8.39
C LEU A 41 -6.51 14.14 9.21
N PRO A 42 -5.43 14.71 9.78
CA PRO A 42 -4.39 13.94 10.47
C PRO A 42 -4.91 13.12 11.66
N ASP A 43 -6.02 13.54 12.28
CA ASP A 43 -6.63 12.84 13.42
C ASP A 43 -7.54 11.66 13.01
N HIS A 44 -7.89 11.55 11.73
CA HIS A 44 -8.77 10.49 11.24
C HIS A 44 -7.95 9.33 10.67
N HIS A 45 -8.19 8.15 11.24
CA HIS A 45 -7.50 6.92 10.85
C HIS A 45 -8.48 5.99 10.13
N PHE A 46 -8.13 5.62 8.90
CA PHE A 46 -8.86 4.60 8.17
C PHE A 46 -8.54 3.21 8.75
N PRO A 47 -9.46 2.23 8.60
CA PRO A 47 -9.21 0.86 9.04
C PRO A 47 -7.91 0.33 8.43
N ARG A 48 -7.05 -0.24 9.28
CA ARG A 48 -5.80 -0.87 8.83
C ARG A 48 -6.12 -2.00 7.86
N GLN A 49 -5.45 -1.98 6.71
CA GLN A 49 -5.50 -3.06 5.73
C GLN A 49 -4.22 -3.87 5.81
N GLY A 50 -4.36 -5.19 5.99
CA GLY A 50 -3.23 -6.13 6.00
C GLY A 50 -2.80 -6.52 4.58
N ILE A 51 -1.52 -6.84 4.42
CA ILE A 51 -0.99 -7.51 3.23
C ILE A 51 -0.92 -9.00 3.53
N TYR A 52 -1.49 -9.83 2.65
CA TYR A 52 -1.60 -11.27 2.86
C TYR A 52 -0.91 -12.03 1.73
N ALA A 53 -0.11 -13.04 2.08
CA ALA A 53 0.39 -14.03 1.13
C ALA A 53 -0.66 -15.14 0.97
N LEU A 54 -1.29 -15.20 -0.21
CA LEU A 54 -2.27 -16.23 -0.54
C LEU A 54 -1.62 -17.36 -1.34
N TYR A 55 -1.85 -18.61 -0.92
CA TYR A 55 -1.37 -19.80 -1.61
C TYR A 55 -2.40 -20.93 -1.49
N PRO A 56 -2.45 -21.87 -2.45
CA PRO A 56 -3.41 -22.97 -2.42
C PRO A 56 -3.26 -23.83 -1.15
N ASN A 57 -4.39 -24.15 -0.53
CA ASN A 57 -4.43 -25.08 0.60
C ASN A 57 -4.12 -26.49 0.12
N THR A 58 -2.84 -26.85 0.14
CA THR A 58 -2.31 -28.13 -0.32
C THR A 58 -1.74 -28.89 0.86
N ARG A 59 -1.82 -30.23 0.82
CA ARG A 59 -1.34 -31.09 1.91
C ARG A 59 0.15 -30.88 2.22
N HIS A 60 0.93 -30.48 1.23
CA HIS A 60 2.34 -30.14 1.36
C HIS A 60 2.63 -28.83 0.62
N VAL A 61 2.90 -27.77 1.37
CA VAL A 61 3.43 -26.52 0.81
C VAL A 61 4.88 -26.78 0.38
N PRO A 62 5.25 -26.54 -0.90
CA PRO A 62 6.63 -26.74 -1.34
C PRO A 62 7.61 -25.90 -0.53
N GLU A 63 8.77 -26.46 -0.17
CA GLU A 63 9.80 -25.75 0.63
C GLU A 63 10.21 -24.41 0.02
N LYS A 64 10.29 -24.31 -1.31
CA LYS A 64 10.56 -23.05 -2.02
C LYS A 64 9.52 -21.95 -1.73
N VAL A 65 8.25 -22.32 -1.54
CA VAL A 65 7.16 -21.37 -1.23
C VAL A 65 7.30 -20.92 0.22
N ARG A 66 7.58 -21.84 1.15
CA ARG A 66 7.83 -21.51 2.55
C ARG A 66 9.02 -20.57 2.69
N ALA A 67 10.16 -20.91 2.07
CA ALA A 67 11.35 -20.06 2.08
C ALA A 67 11.07 -18.65 1.51
N PHE A 68 10.22 -18.53 0.49
CA PHE A 68 9.81 -17.23 -0.04
C PHE A 68 8.88 -16.46 0.91
N ILE A 69 7.94 -17.13 1.58
CA ILE A 69 7.10 -16.52 2.62
C ILE A 69 7.96 -16.02 3.78
N ASP A 70 8.91 -16.84 4.25
CA ASP A 70 9.85 -16.47 5.32
C ASP A 70 10.70 -15.25 4.91
N PHE A 71 11.18 -15.25 3.66
CA PHE A 71 11.88 -14.10 3.09
C PHE A 71 11.00 -12.84 3.08
N LEU A 72 9.74 -12.94 2.61
CA LEU A 72 8.81 -11.80 2.60
C LEU A 72 8.50 -11.30 4.01
N GLN A 73 8.28 -12.19 4.98
CA GLN A 73 8.08 -11.81 6.38
C GLN A 73 9.29 -11.04 6.93
N SER A 74 10.51 -11.45 6.61
CA SER A 74 11.73 -10.75 7.06
C SER A 74 11.91 -9.35 6.47
N ARG A 75 11.33 -9.06 5.30
CA ARG A 75 11.53 -7.80 4.56
C ARG A 75 10.33 -6.85 4.62
N VAL A 76 9.12 -7.41 4.65
CA VAL A 76 7.85 -6.68 4.55
C VAL A 76 7.07 -6.75 5.86
N GLY A 77 7.35 -7.73 6.73
CA GLY A 77 6.63 -7.99 7.99
C GLY A 77 6.83 -6.95 9.09
N SER A 78 7.22 -5.71 8.77
CA SER A 78 7.17 -4.59 9.70
C SER A 78 5.73 -4.05 9.71
N PRO A 79 4.97 -4.23 10.80
CA PRO A 79 3.65 -3.63 10.90
C PRO A 79 3.83 -2.11 11.04
N GLN A 80 3.24 -1.35 10.13
CA GLN A 80 2.91 0.06 10.39
C GLN A 80 1.53 0.17 11.02
#